data_AF-A0A519I0F2-F1
#
_entry.id   AF-A0A519I0F2-F1
#
_cell.length_a   1.000
_cell.length_b   1.000
_cell.length_c   1.000
_cell.angle_alpha   90.00
_cell.angle_beta   90.00
_cell.angle_gamma   90.00
#
_symmetry.space_group_name_H-M   'P 1'
#
loop_
_entity.id
_entity.type
_entity.pdbx_description
1 polymer ?
#
loop_
_entity_poly.entity_id
_entity_poly.type
_entity_poly.pdbx_seq_one_letter_code
_entity_poly.pdbx_strand_id
1 'polypeptide(L)'
;MGVQETIAVWTDRESTLDEELAALTDNEVFEMANLPPDWTGVLATIFISTAMGQHGPRVKLYLKPGRNQPSASISIGSQPRVLASSLDERDLTRIAPKALEWVALNHEALTRFWFEGETMLISDVSDFARGLRRV
;
A
#
# COMPACT_ATOMS: atom_id res chain seq x y z
N MET A 1 -22.47 -12.25 -27.14
CA MET A 1 -22.41 -11.70 -25.77
C MET A 1 -20.95 -11.38 -25.55
N GLY A 2 -20.55 -10.14 -25.83
CA GLY A 2 -19.14 -9.75 -25.81
C GLY A 2 -18.69 -9.60 -24.36
N VAL A 3 -17.66 -10.33 -23.98
CA VAL A 3 -16.97 -10.13 -22.70
C VAL A 3 -16.29 -8.77 -22.84
N GLN A 4 -16.81 -7.75 -22.16
CA GLN A 4 -16.06 -6.52 -21.96
C GLN A 4 -14.96 -6.86 -20.94
N GLU A 5 -13.84 -7.35 -21.47
CA GLU A 5 -12.58 -7.31 -20.74
C GLU A 5 -12.29 -5.83 -20.51
N THR A 6 -12.51 -5.36 -19.28
CA THR A 6 -12.00 -4.07 -18.84
C THR A 6 -10.49 -4.17 -18.95
N ILE A 7 -9.94 -3.63 -20.04
CA ILE A 7 -8.51 -3.45 -20.21
C ILE A 7 -8.07 -2.63 -18.99
N ALA A 8 -7.46 -3.30 -18.02
CA ALA A 8 -6.73 -2.61 -16.97
C ALA A 8 -5.75 -1.71 -17.72
N VAL A 9 -5.94 -0.39 -17.62
CA VAL A 9 -5.02 0.57 -18.20
C VAL A 9 -3.73 0.41 -17.41
N TRP A 10 -2.81 -0.40 -17.92
CA TRP A 10 -1.46 -0.52 -17.39
C TRP A 10 -0.77 0.80 -17.71
N THR A 11 -0.91 1.78 -16.82
CA THR A 11 -0.08 2.97 -16.85
C THR A 11 1.32 2.58 -16.37
N ASP A 12 2.36 2.91 -17.13
CA ASP A 12 3.77 2.72 -16.76
C ASP A 12 4.19 3.48 -15.48
N ARG A 13 3.28 4.30 -14.94
CA ARG A 13 3.45 5.03 -13.69
C ARG A 13 2.45 4.58 -12.63
N GLU A 14 2.90 4.60 -11.39
CA GLU A 14 2.00 4.50 -10.24
C GLU A 14 1.05 5.70 -10.20
N SER A 15 -0.25 5.42 -10.10
CA SER A 15 -1.29 6.44 -9.92
C SER A 15 -1.16 7.11 -8.56
N THR A 16 -1.48 8.40 -8.53
CA THR A 16 -1.63 9.13 -7.27
C THR A 16 -2.84 8.58 -6.50
N LEU A 17 -2.88 8.81 -5.18
CA LEU A 17 -4.04 8.39 -4.38
C LEU A 17 -5.31 9.14 -4.83
N ASP A 18 -5.18 10.38 -5.30
CA ASP A 18 -6.31 11.15 -5.84
C ASP A 18 -6.93 10.50 -7.08
N GLU A 19 -6.09 10.06 -8.01
CA GLU A 19 -6.51 9.34 -9.22
C GLU A 19 -7.18 8.01 -8.88
N GLU A 20 -6.63 7.27 -7.90
CA GLU A 20 -7.25 6.02 -7.43
C GLU A 20 -8.60 6.28 -6.76
N LEU A 21 -8.69 7.30 -5.90
CA LEU A 21 -9.95 7.71 -5.27
C LEU A 21 -11.02 8.11 -6.27
N ALA A 22 -10.65 8.84 -7.33
CA ALA A 22 -11.57 9.24 -8.39
C ALA A 22 -12.05 8.06 -9.25
N ALA A 23 -11.32 6.94 -9.25
CA ALA A 23 -11.67 5.72 -9.97
C ALA A 23 -12.54 4.75 -9.16
N LEU A 24 -12.69 4.98 -7.84
CA LEU A 24 -13.56 4.17 -6.99
C LEU A 24 -15.03 4.41 -7.33
N THR A 25 -15.83 3.35 -7.23
CA THR A 25 -17.28 3.45 -7.28
C THR A 25 -17.84 3.88 -5.92
N ASP A 26 -19.05 4.44 -5.88
CA ASP A 26 -19.69 4.98 -4.65
C ASP A 26 -19.82 3.97 -3.49
N ASN A 27 -19.62 2.67 -3.74
CA ASN A 27 -19.71 1.60 -2.75
C ASN A 27 -18.35 1.07 -2.26
N GLU A 28 -17.23 1.59 -2.77
CA GLU A 28 -15.89 1.16 -2.38
C GLU A 28 -15.36 2.04 -1.25
N VAL A 29 -15.49 1.54 -0.01
CA VAL A 29 -14.97 2.18 1.21
C VAL A 29 -13.69 1.47 1.62
N PHE A 30 -12.69 2.22 2.05
CA PHE A 30 -11.46 1.66 2.59
C PHE A 30 -10.95 2.51 3.74
N GLU A 31 -10.37 1.84 4.73
CA GLU A 31 -9.68 2.47 5.84
C GLU A 31 -8.20 2.60 5.52
N MET A 32 -7.56 3.69 5.96
CA MET A 32 -6.16 3.95 5.64
C MET A 32 -5.38 4.56 6.79
N ALA A 33 -4.08 4.29 6.83
CA ALA A 33 -3.16 4.89 7.79
C ALA A 33 -1.77 5.12 7.17
N ASN A 34 -1.08 6.13 7.69
CA ASN A 34 0.31 6.42 7.35
C ASN A 34 1.22 6.02 8.52
N LEU A 35 2.10 5.03 8.28
CA LEU A 35 3.09 4.59 9.24
C LEU A 35 4.38 5.42 9.08
N PRO A 36 4.84 6.12 10.13
CA PRO A 36 6.04 6.94 10.04
C PRO A 36 7.33 6.09 10.02
N PRO A 37 8.45 6.65 9.53
CA PRO A 37 9.75 5.97 9.48
C PRO A 37 10.19 5.34 10.81
N ASP A 38 9.91 5.98 11.94
CA ASP A 38 10.35 5.49 13.25
C ASP A 38 9.67 4.17 13.66
N TRP A 39 8.50 3.88 13.10
CA TRP A 39 7.75 2.64 13.36
C TRP A 39 8.19 1.49 12.46
N THR A 40 8.61 1.80 11.23
CA THR A 40 8.91 0.79 10.21
C THR A 40 10.41 0.53 10.04
N GLY A 41 11.25 1.52 10.35
CA GLY A 41 12.69 1.50 10.03
C GLY A 41 13.00 1.82 8.57
N VAL A 42 11.97 2.11 7.76
CA VAL A 42 12.12 2.47 6.36
C VAL A 42 12.20 3.98 6.25
N LEU A 43 13.13 4.50 5.43
CA LEU A 43 13.30 5.95 5.20
C LEU A 43 12.21 6.55 4.29
N ALA A 44 10.96 6.15 4.50
CA ALA A 44 9.76 6.60 3.83
C ALA A 44 8.54 6.37 4.74
N THR A 45 7.48 7.12 4.50
CA THR A 45 6.16 6.82 5.07
C THR A 45 5.56 5.63 4.33
N ILE A 46 5.06 4.64 5.07
CA ILE A 46 4.34 3.51 4.50
C ILE A 46 2.84 3.75 4.69
N PHE A 47 2.13 3.90 3.58
CA PHE A 47 0.69 3.95 3.54
C PHE A 47 0.14 2.52 3.49
N ILE A 48 -0.73 2.20 4.42
CA ILE A 48 -1.47 0.94 4.48
C ILE A 48 -2.96 1.23 4.36
N SER A 49 -3.70 0.28 3.78
CA SER A 49 -5.14 0.32 3.71
C SER A 49 -5.76 -1.06 3.81
N THR A 50 -7.06 -1.11 4.07
CA THR A 50 -7.89 -2.27 3.71
C THR A 50 -7.98 -2.38 2.18
N ALA A 51 -8.65 -3.43 1.69
CA ALA A 51 -8.90 -3.62 0.27
C ALA A 51 -9.43 -2.34 -0.39
N MET A 52 -8.75 -1.90 -1.45
CA MET A 52 -9.04 -0.65 -2.15
C MET A 52 -9.31 -0.94 -3.63
N GLY A 53 -10.58 -0.82 -4.03
CA GLY A 53 -11.02 -1.07 -5.39
C GLY A 53 -10.67 -2.47 -5.90
N GLN A 54 -10.25 -2.55 -7.17
CA GLN A 54 -9.85 -3.80 -7.83
C GLN A 54 -8.37 -4.16 -7.62
N HIS A 55 -7.66 -3.43 -6.75
CA HIS A 55 -6.24 -3.67 -6.56
C HIS A 55 -5.98 -4.91 -5.67
N GLY A 56 -4.92 -5.64 -5.97
CA GLY A 56 -4.43 -6.70 -5.08
C GLY A 56 -3.75 -6.13 -3.82
N PRO A 57 -3.50 -6.97 -2.80
CA PRO A 57 -2.85 -6.57 -1.54
C PRO A 57 -1.52 -5.84 -1.75
N ARG A 58 -1.44 -4.59 -1.28
CA ARG A 58 -0.26 -3.74 -1.43
C ARG A 58 -0.17 -2.68 -0.35
N VAL A 59 1.03 -2.12 -0.21
CA VAL A 59 1.28 -0.87 0.52
C VAL A 59 1.83 0.18 -0.44
N LYS A 60 1.68 1.46 -0.12
CA LYS A 60 2.32 2.55 -0.86
C LYS A 60 3.45 3.18 -0.06
N LEU A 61 4.50 3.60 -0.76
CA LEU A 61 5.64 4.33 -0.19
C LEU A 61 5.57 5.79 -0.58
N TYR A 62 5.71 6.67 0.40
CA TYR A 62 5.76 8.11 0.22
C TYR A 62 7.00 8.71 0.90
N LEU A 63 7.75 9.56 0.21
CA LEU A 63 8.75 10.42 0.86
C LEU A 63 8.08 11.52 1.68
N LYS A 64 6.94 11.99 1.18
CA LYS A 64 6.02 12.91 1.83
C LYS A 64 4.59 12.46 1.54
N PRO A 65 3.74 12.23 2.56
CA PRO A 65 2.36 11.81 2.32
C PRO A 65 1.55 12.94 1.67
N GLY A 66 0.56 12.57 0.85
CA GLY A 66 -0.40 13.49 0.26
C GLY A 66 -1.06 12.89 -0.99
N ARG A 67 -2.31 13.27 -1.25
CA ARG A 67 -3.14 12.68 -2.31
C ARG A 67 -2.49 12.74 -3.70
N ASN A 68 -1.79 13.84 -3.99
CA ASN A 68 -1.14 14.11 -5.28
C ASN A 68 0.38 13.87 -5.26
N GLN A 69 0.91 13.24 -4.21
CA GLN A 69 2.35 13.00 -4.11
C GLN A 69 2.75 11.76 -4.91
N PRO A 70 3.96 11.75 -5.50
CA PRO A 70 4.49 10.56 -6.15
C PRO A 70 4.69 9.44 -5.12
N SER A 71 4.52 8.20 -5.56
CA SER A 71 4.61 7.03 -4.68
C SER A 71 5.08 5.78 -5.41
N ALA A 72 5.39 4.73 -4.66
CA ALA A 72 5.60 3.40 -5.22
C ALA A 72 4.71 2.39 -4.51
N SER A 73 4.12 1.47 -5.27
CA SER A 73 3.32 0.36 -4.75
C SER A 73 4.18 -0.88 -4.57
N ILE A 74 4.09 -1.53 -3.41
CA ILE A 74 4.74 -2.83 -3.14
C ILE A 74 3.66 -3.85 -2.81
N SER A 75 3.72 -5.02 -3.46
CA SER A 75 2.80 -6.14 -3.16
C SER A 75 3.00 -6.65 -1.74
N ILE A 76 1.93 -6.95 -1.02
CA ILE A 76 2.00 -7.67 0.26
C ILE A 76 2.19 -9.17 -0.02
N GLY A 77 3.20 -9.78 0.62
CA GLY A 77 3.49 -11.21 0.51
C GLY A 77 4.86 -11.57 1.10
N SER A 78 5.15 -12.87 1.23
CA SER A 78 6.44 -13.36 1.75
C SER A 78 7.62 -13.04 0.83
N GLN A 79 7.36 -12.82 -0.46
CA GLN A 79 8.31 -12.36 -1.47
C GLN A 79 7.73 -11.11 -2.18
N PRO A 80 7.74 -9.95 -1.52
CA PRO A 80 7.14 -8.75 -2.06
C PRO A 80 7.97 -8.23 -3.24
N ARG A 81 7.32 -7.47 -4.13
CA ARG A 81 7.95 -6.78 -5.25
C ARG A 81 7.34 -5.41 -5.43
N VAL A 82 8.11 -4.50 -6.03
CA VAL A 82 7.57 -3.22 -6.53
C VAL A 82 6.64 -3.53 -7.69
N LEU A 83 5.40 -3.03 -7.62
CA LEU A 83 4.37 -3.22 -8.64
C LEU A 83 4.39 -2.09 -9.66
N ALA A 84 4.55 -0.86 -9.19
CA ALA A 84 4.66 0.34 -10.00
C ALA A 84 5.28 1.48 -9.16
N SER A 85 5.80 2.51 -9.82
CA SER A 85 6.37 3.68 -9.17
C SER A 85 6.15 4.95 -10.01
N SER A 86 5.94 6.06 -9.33
CA SER A 86 6.04 7.42 -9.86
C SER A 86 7.12 8.24 -9.13
N LEU A 87 7.87 7.63 -8.21
CA LEU A 87 9.09 8.19 -7.64
C LEU A 87 10.22 8.18 -8.67
N ASP A 88 11.17 9.11 -8.52
CA ASP A 88 12.40 9.03 -9.29
C ASP A 88 13.23 7.79 -8.93
N GLU A 89 14.05 7.34 -9.87
CA GLU A 89 14.82 6.09 -9.76
C GLU A 89 15.81 6.12 -8.58
N ARG A 90 16.37 7.30 -8.27
CA ARG A 90 17.33 7.46 -7.18
C ARG A 90 16.65 7.25 -5.84
N ASP A 91 15.50 7.86 -5.63
CA ASP A 91 14.72 7.72 -4.42
C ASP A 91 14.14 6.32 -4.28
N LEU A 92 13.62 5.74 -5.38
CA LEU A 92 13.12 4.36 -5.37
C LEU A 92 14.22 3.37 -4.97
N THR A 93 15.38 3.45 -5.62
CA THR A 93 16.55 2.60 -5.30
C THR A 93 16.98 2.73 -3.85
N ARG A 94 16.84 3.94 -3.26
CA ARG A 94 17.21 4.21 -1.87
C ARG A 94 16.25 3.58 -0.86
N ILE A 95 14.93 3.63 -1.10
CA ILE A 95 13.93 3.24 -0.09
C ILE A 95 13.35 1.83 -0.29
N ALA A 96 13.27 1.36 -1.54
CA ALA A 96 12.59 0.11 -1.86
C ALA A 96 13.20 -1.13 -1.19
N PRO A 97 14.55 -1.31 -1.09
CA PRO A 97 15.11 -2.52 -0.49
C PRO A 97 14.65 -2.75 0.95
N LYS A 98 14.69 -1.71 1.79
CA LYS A 98 14.23 -1.78 3.18
C LYS A 98 12.72 -1.91 3.29
N ALA A 99 11.96 -1.29 2.39
CA ALA A 99 10.52 -1.47 2.34
C ALA A 99 10.12 -2.91 1.98
N LEU A 100 10.81 -3.54 1.02
CA LEU A 100 10.59 -4.95 0.66
C LEU A 100 10.89 -5.88 1.83
N GLU A 101 12.00 -5.65 2.55
CA GLU A 101 12.34 -6.39 3.78
C GLU A 101 11.24 -6.23 4.84
N TRP A 102 10.78 -5.01 5.07
CA TRP A 102 9.74 -4.71 6.06
C TRP A 102 8.39 -5.36 5.70
N VAL A 103 8.00 -5.31 4.43
CA VAL A 103 6.76 -5.96 3.96
C VAL A 103 6.88 -7.48 4.12
N ALA A 104 7.99 -8.09 3.71
CA ALA A 104 8.21 -9.53 3.87
C ALA A 104 8.15 -9.94 5.35
N LEU A 105 8.73 -9.12 6.24
CA LEU A 105 8.70 -9.36 7.67
C LEU A 105 7.28 -9.28 8.27
N ASN A 106 6.40 -8.43 7.73
CA ASN A 106 5.08 -8.17 8.30
C ASN A 106 3.92 -8.72 7.47
N HIS A 107 4.20 -9.48 6.42
CA HIS A 107 3.21 -9.80 5.38
C HIS A 107 1.95 -10.50 5.91
N GLU A 108 2.06 -11.39 6.91
CA GLU A 108 0.89 -12.06 7.49
C GLU A 108 -0.07 -11.06 8.15
N ALA A 109 0.47 -10.17 8.99
CA ALA A 109 -0.32 -9.13 9.65
C ALA A 109 -0.91 -8.14 8.64
N LEU A 110 -0.14 -7.73 7.64
CA LEU A 110 -0.58 -6.85 6.57
C LEU A 110 -1.67 -7.50 5.71
N THR A 111 -1.56 -8.80 5.42
CA THR A 111 -2.56 -9.56 4.67
C THR A 111 -3.87 -9.63 5.43
N ARG A 112 -3.80 -9.92 6.75
CA ARG A 112 -4.98 -9.92 7.60
C ARG A 112 -5.64 -8.55 7.64
N PHE A 113 -4.87 -7.49 7.85
CA PHE A 113 -5.40 -6.12 7.83
C PHE A 113 -6.05 -5.76 6.49
N TRP A 114 -5.45 -6.17 5.36
CA TRP A 114 -6.00 -5.92 4.03
C TRP A 114 -7.40 -6.53 3.85
N PHE A 115 -7.60 -7.79 4.26
CA PHE A 115 -8.84 -8.52 4.01
C PHE A 115 -9.89 -8.40 5.12
N GLU A 116 -9.48 -8.20 6.37
CA GLU A 116 -10.38 -8.21 7.53
C GLU A 116 -10.51 -6.82 8.20
N GLY A 117 -9.63 -5.88 7.86
CA GLY A 117 -9.48 -4.62 8.59
C GLY A 117 -10.71 -3.72 8.62
N GLU A 118 -11.61 -3.81 7.64
CA GLU A 118 -12.86 -3.05 7.60
C GLU A 118 -13.78 -3.37 8.80
N THR A 119 -13.68 -4.58 9.31
CA THR A 119 -14.53 -5.06 10.43
C THR A 119 -13.80 -5.09 11.77
N MET A 120 -12.52 -4.72 11.79
CA MET A 120 -11.70 -4.74 13.00
C MET A 120 -12.18 -3.69 14.00
N LEU A 121 -12.26 -4.07 15.28
CA LEU A 121 -12.50 -3.11 16.33
C LEU A 121 -11.23 -2.27 16.56
N ILE A 122 -11.39 -1.11 17.21
CA ILE A 122 -10.26 -0.24 17.52
C ILE A 122 -9.16 -0.94 18.34
N SER A 123 -9.52 -1.92 19.17
CA SER A 123 -8.57 -2.78 19.87
C SER A 123 -7.75 -3.65 18.92
N ASP A 124 -8.40 -4.26 17.92
CA ASP A 124 -7.73 -5.10 16.92
C ASP A 124 -6.78 -4.29 16.04
N VAL A 125 -7.21 -3.08 15.62
CA VAL A 125 -6.35 -2.13 14.87
C VAL A 125 -5.14 -1.71 15.72
N SER A 126 -5.34 -1.46 17.01
CA SER A 126 -4.25 -1.11 17.93
C SER A 126 -3.26 -2.26 18.10
N ASP A 127 -3.74 -3.49 18.21
CA ASP A 127 -2.90 -4.68 18.37
C ASP A 127 -2.16 -5.02 17.07
N PHE A 128 -2.82 -4.87 15.92
CA PHE A 128 -2.18 -4.91 14.62
C PHE A 128 -1.02 -3.91 14.55
N ALA A 129 -1.26 -2.63 14.89
CA ALA A 129 -0.24 -1.60 14.83
C ALA A 129 0.96 -1.87 15.77
N ARG A 130 0.71 -2.38 16.99
CA ARG A 130 1.76 -2.76 17.95
C ARG A 130 2.53 -4.02 17.53
N GLY A 131 1.88 -4.91 16.79
CA GLY A 131 2.47 -6.17 16.32
C GLY A 131 3.42 -6.01 15.13
N LEU A 132 3.38 -4.86 14.44
CA LEU A 132 4.27 -4.59 13.32
C LEU A 132 5.73 -4.50 13.79
N ARG A 133 6.59 -5.25 13.11
CA ARG A 133 8.03 -5.32 13.36
C ARG A 133 8.77 -4.32 12.50
N ARG A 134 9.88 -3.80 13.02
CA ARG A 134 10.77 -2.83 12.37
C ARG A 134 12.00 -3.51 11.73
N VAL A 135 12.55 -2.89 10.67
CA VAL A 135 13.82 -3.29 9.99
C VAL A 135 14.95 -2.28 10.15
#